data_AF-A0A1F7QZ24-F1
#
_entry.id   AF-A0A1F7QZ24-F1
#
_cell.length_a   1.000
_cell.length_b   1.000
_cell.length_c   1.000
_cell.angle_alpha   90.00
_cell.angle_beta   90.00
_cell.angle_gamma   90.00
#
_symmetry.space_group_name_H-M   'P 1'
#
loop_
_entity.id
_entity.type
_entity.pdbx_description
1 polymer ?
#
loop_
_entity_poly.entity_id
_entity_poly.type
_entity_poly.pdbx_seq_one_letter_code
_entity_poly.pdbx_strand_id
1 'polypeptide(L)'
;MSEQERPNHIPSYEAVTSAYDEILEYNRKHTGLGVGLANLFLGLMPVGEEEDSEVLEQNDVYESMNQRVENRVVEGDMHGELQTIVHSDTFMRLGIKIAPFGSTWGGAMGERISSRGLLPILENTELYKEFLSTIDPKQVDISRDKFLTAVLSNLARTIELAFDPVERERLPEEFHELAEQGGENSLRDFLSIEPEYKRLGLDPETLRKKFPNPGPTTRTEKHGDDYYEVPMGRSERRQAALERAEELFRMAEGAASVYERLNNYVNYWGRGLLPEFIVADREQYLKDPKRQGFGPAQWHHDGGQRRWREAVEFVASLEQQDRTKDFAEELRRGMIHSLDVALKEIADALEPPYFAKYRNDLANVRNCLSGKPYDAEALMRFTEPPNYNF
;
A
#
# COMPACT_ATOMS: atom_id res chain seq x y z
N MET A 1 30.37 29.04 36.48
CA MET A 1 29.05 28.40 36.44
C MET A 1 28.97 27.67 35.12
N SER A 2 29.10 26.35 35.15
CA SER A 2 28.99 25.50 33.96
C SER A 2 27.60 25.62 33.39
N GLU A 3 27.50 25.75 32.06
CA GLU A 3 26.27 25.52 31.31
C GLU A 3 25.70 24.17 31.77
N GLN A 4 24.62 24.21 32.55
CA GLN A 4 23.81 23.03 32.78
C GLN A 4 23.23 22.66 31.42
N GLU A 5 23.78 21.62 30.81
CA GLU A 5 23.17 20.91 29.69
C GLU A 5 21.70 20.69 30.06
N ARG A 6 20.80 21.43 29.41
CA ARG A 6 19.38 21.14 29.51
C ARG A 6 19.23 19.68 29.07
N PRO A 7 18.56 18.81 29.85
CA PRO A 7 18.30 17.46 29.40
C PRO A 7 17.65 17.54 28.02
N ASN A 8 18.25 16.88 27.04
CA ASN A 8 17.80 16.96 25.65
C ASN A 8 16.36 16.43 25.63
N HIS A 9 15.39 17.32 25.44
CA HIS A 9 13.97 16.99 25.57
C HIS A 9 13.50 16.09 24.43
N ILE A 10 14.24 16.09 23.32
CA ILE A 10 14.02 15.27 22.13
C ILE A 10 14.71 13.90 22.31
N PRO A 11 13.96 12.79 22.23
CA PRO A 11 14.53 11.44 22.22
C PRO A 11 15.48 11.20 21.05
N SER A 12 16.48 10.32 21.22
CA SER A 12 17.37 9.94 20.11
C SER A 12 16.63 9.12 19.06
N TYR A 13 17.03 9.25 17.79
CA TYR A 13 16.47 8.49 16.68
C TYR A 13 16.48 6.96 16.91
N GLU A 14 17.56 6.43 17.48
CA GLU A 14 17.68 5.00 17.81
C GLU A 14 16.67 4.58 18.89
N ALA A 15 16.42 5.42 19.89
CA ALA A 15 15.43 5.13 20.92
C ALA A 15 14.00 5.11 20.34
N VAL A 16 13.67 6.06 19.46
CA VAL A 16 12.35 6.14 18.80
C VAL A 16 12.10 4.93 17.90
N THR A 17 13.07 4.60 17.04
CA THR A 17 12.95 3.46 16.13
C THR A 17 12.88 2.13 16.88
N SER A 18 13.68 1.96 17.93
CA SER A 18 13.64 0.77 18.78
C SER A 18 12.31 0.62 19.51
N ALA A 19 11.79 1.71 20.07
CA ALA A 19 10.48 1.73 20.73
C ALA A 19 9.34 1.39 19.75
N TYR A 20 9.39 1.93 18.53
CA TYR A 20 8.38 1.63 17.52
C TYR A 20 8.45 0.16 17.06
N ASP A 21 9.66 -0.36 16.85
CA ASP A 21 9.85 -1.77 16.52
C ASP A 21 9.38 -2.71 17.63
N GLU A 22 9.62 -2.37 18.89
CA GLU A 22 9.12 -3.12 20.06
C GLU A 22 7.59 -3.16 20.07
N ILE A 23 6.93 -2.01 19.87
CA ILE A 23 5.46 -1.92 19.75
C ILE A 23 4.94 -2.80 18.61
N LEU A 24 5.57 -2.73 17.44
CA LEU A 24 5.12 -3.51 16.27
C LEU A 24 5.34 -5.01 16.45
N GLU A 25 6.49 -5.43 16.99
CA GLU A 25 6.78 -6.83 17.26
C GLU A 25 5.82 -7.40 18.30
N TYR A 26 5.57 -6.63 19.35
CA TYR A 26 4.63 -7.01 20.39
C TYR A 26 3.20 -7.10 19.85
N ASN A 27 2.74 -6.09 19.10
CA ASN A 27 1.43 -6.13 18.44
C ASN A 27 1.32 -7.34 17.50
N ARG A 28 2.35 -7.66 16.71
CA ARG A 28 2.34 -8.86 15.85
C ARG A 28 2.23 -10.17 16.63
N LYS A 29 2.87 -10.27 17.80
CA LYS A 29 2.80 -11.47 18.65
C LYS A 29 1.43 -11.62 19.31
N HIS A 30 0.74 -10.50 19.58
CA HIS A 30 -0.46 -10.48 20.41
C HIS A 30 -1.76 -10.17 19.65
N THR A 31 -1.72 -9.68 18.41
CA THR A 31 -2.90 -9.49 17.54
C THR A 31 -2.76 -10.22 16.19
N GLY A 32 -3.87 -10.79 15.69
CA GLY A 32 -3.95 -11.28 14.31
C GLY A 32 -3.23 -12.59 13.96
N LEU A 33 -2.69 -12.65 12.74
CA LEU A 33 -2.30 -13.87 11.98
C LEU A 33 -1.26 -14.76 12.68
N GLY A 34 -0.46 -14.20 13.61
CA GLY A 34 0.47 -14.97 14.46
C GLY A 34 -0.26 -15.86 15.47
N VAL A 35 -1.35 -15.38 16.07
CA VAL A 35 -2.25 -16.17 16.92
C VAL A 35 -3.06 -17.16 16.08
N GLY A 36 -3.47 -16.75 14.87
CA GLY A 36 -4.16 -17.63 13.91
C GLY A 36 -3.31 -18.82 13.43
N LEU A 37 -2.04 -18.58 13.07
CA LEU A 37 -1.08 -19.62 12.72
C LEU A 37 -0.70 -20.48 13.93
N ALA A 38 -0.42 -19.88 15.09
CA ALA A 38 -0.13 -20.63 16.31
C ALA A 38 -1.31 -21.52 16.72
N ASN A 39 -2.56 -21.08 16.56
CA ASN A 39 -3.76 -21.88 16.79
C ASN A 39 -3.97 -22.95 15.72
N LEU A 40 -3.63 -22.68 14.45
CA LEU A 40 -3.62 -23.70 13.40
C LEU A 40 -2.62 -24.82 13.77
N PHE A 41 -1.43 -24.47 14.25
CA PHE A 41 -0.42 -25.42 14.70
C PHE A 41 -0.80 -26.14 16.01
N LEU A 42 -1.38 -25.43 17.00
CA LEU A 42 -1.83 -26.01 18.28
C LEU A 42 -3.08 -26.88 18.13
N GLY A 43 -3.98 -26.57 17.19
CA GLY A 43 -5.14 -27.39 16.84
C GLY A 43 -4.80 -28.59 15.95
N LEU A 44 -3.65 -28.57 15.26
CA LEU A 44 -3.11 -29.68 14.49
C LEU A 44 -2.17 -30.59 15.30
N MET A 45 -1.77 -30.19 16.52
CA MET A 45 -1.04 -31.09 17.42
C MET A 45 -2.05 -32.06 18.07
N PRO A 46 -1.90 -33.38 17.90
CA PRO A 46 -2.70 -34.34 18.64
C PRO A 46 -2.32 -34.20 20.12
N VAL A 47 -3.22 -33.62 20.92
CA VAL A 47 -3.11 -33.70 22.37
C VAL A 47 -3.23 -35.19 22.71
N GLY A 48 -2.14 -35.73 23.26
CA GLY A 48 -1.98 -37.15 23.50
C GLY A 48 -3.09 -37.74 24.35
N GLU A 49 -3.49 -38.94 23.93
CA GLU A 49 -4.02 -40.07 24.72
C GLU A 49 -4.82 -39.71 25.98
N GLU A 50 -6.09 -39.36 25.82
CA GLU A 50 -7.13 -39.86 26.73
C GLU A 50 -8.30 -40.41 25.91
N GLU A 51 -8.63 -41.66 26.21
CA GLU A 51 -9.74 -42.43 25.65
C GLU A 51 -11.08 -41.79 26.03
N ASP A 52 -11.62 -40.96 25.13
CA ASP A 52 -13.05 -40.81 24.82
C ASP A 52 -13.19 -39.63 23.85
N SER A 53 -12.72 -39.84 22.61
CA SER A 53 -12.89 -38.83 21.55
C SER A 53 -14.32 -38.90 21.00
N GLU A 54 -15.24 -38.16 21.63
CA GLU A 54 -16.40 -37.65 20.91
C GLU A 54 -15.88 -36.85 19.71
N VAL A 55 -16.33 -37.23 18.52
CA VAL A 55 -16.02 -36.53 17.28
C VAL A 55 -16.66 -35.15 17.39
N LEU A 56 -15.89 -34.15 17.81
CA LEU A 56 -16.33 -32.75 17.77
C LEU A 56 -16.65 -32.42 16.31
N GLU A 57 -17.91 -32.09 16.03
CA GLU A 57 -18.34 -31.63 14.72
C GLU A 57 -17.48 -30.42 14.32
N GLN A 58 -17.09 -30.33 13.04
CA GLN A 58 -16.21 -29.25 12.55
C GLN A 58 -16.68 -27.85 12.99
N ASN A 59 -17.99 -27.64 13.14
CA ASN A 59 -18.58 -26.38 13.57
C ASN A 59 -18.21 -25.98 15.02
N ASP A 60 -18.11 -26.92 15.97
CA ASP A 60 -17.73 -26.63 17.36
C ASP A 60 -16.25 -26.27 17.49
N VAL A 61 -15.41 -26.84 16.62
CA VAL A 61 -13.99 -26.46 16.49
C VAL A 61 -13.89 -25.04 15.94
N TYR A 62 -14.68 -24.68 14.92
CA TYR A 62 -14.67 -23.32 14.37
C TYR A 62 -15.24 -22.27 15.34
N GLU A 63 -16.30 -22.57 16.09
CA GLU A 63 -16.86 -21.64 17.10
C GLU A 63 -15.91 -21.44 18.29
N SER A 64 -15.34 -22.52 18.82
CA SER A 64 -14.35 -22.42 19.90
C SER A 64 -13.06 -21.71 19.44
N MET A 65 -12.66 -21.90 18.18
CA MET A 65 -11.57 -21.13 17.56
C MET A 65 -11.92 -19.66 17.41
N ASN A 66 -13.14 -19.31 16.97
CA ASN A 66 -13.58 -17.93 16.85
C ASN A 66 -13.63 -17.22 18.21
N GLN A 67 -14.19 -17.84 19.24
CA GLN A 67 -14.20 -17.27 20.60
C GLN A 67 -12.79 -17.10 21.18
N ARG A 68 -11.88 -18.07 20.96
CA ARG A 68 -10.48 -17.94 21.40
C ARG A 68 -9.72 -16.86 20.62
N VAL A 69 -10.03 -16.67 19.34
CA VAL A 69 -9.49 -15.58 18.51
C VAL A 69 -10.01 -14.23 19.01
N GLU A 70 -11.31 -14.10 19.28
CA GLU A 70 -11.91 -12.85 19.76
C GLU A 70 -11.37 -12.44 21.13
N ASN A 71 -11.34 -13.37 22.11
CA ASN A 71 -10.81 -13.08 23.44
C ASN A 71 -9.34 -12.65 23.41
N ARG A 72 -8.51 -13.25 22.55
CA ARG A 72 -7.10 -12.87 22.41
C ARG A 72 -6.85 -11.65 21.54
N VAL A 73 -7.76 -11.30 20.62
CA VAL A 73 -7.73 -10.00 19.94
C VAL A 73 -7.99 -8.90 20.96
N VAL A 74 -8.96 -9.07 21.86
CA VAL A 74 -9.21 -8.12 22.96
C VAL A 74 -8.01 -8.02 23.90
N GLU A 75 -7.39 -9.15 24.29
CA GLU A 75 -6.15 -9.13 25.07
C GLU A 75 -5.02 -8.42 24.31
N GLY A 76 -4.85 -8.70 23.02
CA GLY A 76 -3.85 -8.06 22.16
C GLY A 76 -4.06 -6.56 22.00
N ASP A 77 -5.30 -6.11 21.91
CA ASP A 77 -5.67 -4.69 21.83
C ASP A 77 -5.35 -3.97 23.15
N MET A 78 -5.78 -4.53 24.28
CA MET A 78 -5.43 -4.02 25.61
C MET A 78 -3.90 -3.98 25.83
N HIS A 79 -3.19 -4.96 25.30
CA HIS A 79 -1.74 -5.07 25.42
C HIS A 79 -1.00 -4.11 24.47
N GLY A 80 -1.54 -3.83 23.29
CA GLY A 80 -1.06 -2.76 22.40
C GLY A 80 -1.23 -1.38 23.03
N GLU A 81 -2.36 -1.14 23.71
CA GLU A 81 -2.57 0.07 24.51
C GLU A 81 -1.54 0.20 25.64
N LEU A 82 -1.25 -0.89 26.36
CA LEU A 82 -0.23 -0.88 27.42
C LEU A 82 1.17 -0.54 26.91
N GLN A 83 1.59 -1.08 25.77
CA GLN A 83 2.89 -0.71 25.17
C GLN A 83 2.91 0.74 24.67
N THR A 84 1.79 1.21 24.14
CA THR A 84 1.62 2.62 23.78
C THR A 84 1.79 3.51 25.02
N ILE A 85 1.27 3.11 26.18
CA ILE A 85 1.45 3.81 27.45
C ILE A 85 2.93 3.79 27.88
N VAL A 86 3.63 2.64 27.79
CA VAL A 86 5.05 2.51 28.17
C VAL A 86 5.94 3.47 27.38
N HIS A 87 5.70 3.61 26.07
CA HIS A 87 6.49 4.49 25.22
C HIS A 87 5.84 5.87 24.97
N SER A 88 4.71 6.17 25.63
CA SER A 88 3.92 7.39 25.38
C SER A 88 4.76 8.65 25.51
N ASP A 89 5.61 8.75 26.54
CA ASP A 89 6.51 9.89 26.75
C ASP A 89 7.51 10.06 25.60
N THR A 90 8.00 8.96 25.03
CA THR A 90 8.92 9.00 23.87
C THR A 90 8.22 9.62 22.66
N PHE A 91 7.02 9.17 22.32
CA PHE A 91 6.32 9.66 21.13
C PHE A 91 5.67 11.04 21.34
N MET A 92 5.14 11.34 22.53
CA MET A 92 4.56 12.66 22.85
C MET A 92 5.59 13.78 22.73
N ARG A 93 6.85 13.54 23.11
CA ARG A 93 7.95 14.52 22.94
C ARG A 93 8.29 14.82 21.48
N LEU A 94 7.85 13.96 20.56
CA LEU A 94 8.02 14.11 19.11
C LEU A 94 6.75 14.68 18.46
N GLY A 95 5.68 14.93 19.22
CA GLY A 95 4.39 15.27 18.64
C GLY A 95 3.70 14.10 17.94
N ILE A 96 3.98 12.86 18.33
CA ILE A 96 3.43 11.64 17.73
C ILE A 96 2.56 10.91 18.75
N LYS A 97 1.41 10.44 18.28
CA LYS A 97 0.59 9.45 18.99
C LYS A 97 0.57 8.16 18.21
N ILE A 98 0.84 7.04 18.88
CA ILE A 98 0.60 5.72 18.28
C ILE A 98 -0.86 5.37 18.48
N ALA A 99 -1.56 5.06 17.40
CA ALA A 99 -2.98 4.71 17.46
C ALA A 99 -3.30 3.52 16.56
N PRO A 100 -4.31 2.70 16.92
CA PRO A 100 -4.84 1.69 16.03
C PRO A 100 -5.53 2.38 14.86
N PHE A 101 -5.08 2.06 13.66
CA PHE A 101 -5.71 2.51 12.43
C PHE A 101 -6.37 1.29 11.80
N GLY A 102 -7.66 1.12 12.07
CA GLY A 102 -8.43 -0.06 11.70
C GLY A 102 -8.14 -0.50 10.27
N SER A 103 -7.70 -1.74 10.07
CA SER A 103 -7.74 -2.37 8.76
C SER A 103 -8.93 -3.33 8.77
N THR A 104 -9.94 -3.04 7.94
CA THR A 104 -10.98 -4.00 7.62
C THR A 104 -10.41 -5.01 6.63
N TRP A 105 -10.25 -6.25 7.06
CA TRP A 105 -10.08 -7.39 6.14
C TRP A 105 -11.46 -7.99 5.95
N GLY A 106 -12.14 -7.64 4.85
CA GLY A 106 -13.44 -8.18 4.49
C GLY A 106 -13.32 -9.34 3.50
N GLY A 107 -13.36 -10.57 4.02
CA GLY A 107 -13.85 -11.73 3.27
C GLY A 107 -15.34 -11.91 3.52
N ALA A 108 -16.01 -12.75 2.73
CA ALA A 108 -17.48 -12.93 2.66
C ALA A 108 -18.21 -13.32 3.98
N MET A 109 -17.54 -13.35 5.13
CA MET A 109 -18.11 -13.65 6.45
C MET A 109 -17.67 -12.65 7.52
N GLY A 110 -18.21 -11.43 7.44
CA GLY A 110 -18.14 -10.44 8.53
C GLY A 110 -16.93 -9.52 8.46
N GLU A 111 -17.20 -8.22 8.59
CA GLU A 111 -16.17 -7.19 8.73
C GLU A 111 -15.47 -7.35 10.08
N ARG A 112 -14.25 -7.87 10.08
CA ARG A 112 -13.37 -7.83 11.25
C ARG A 112 -12.54 -6.55 11.18
N ILE A 113 -12.80 -5.62 12.11
CA ILE A 113 -11.87 -4.52 12.39
C ILE A 113 -10.69 -5.15 13.12
N SER A 114 -9.54 -5.25 12.46
CA SER A 114 -8.31 -5.67 13.15
C SER A 114 -7.46 -4.44 13.49
N SER A 115 -7.02 -4.34 14.73
CA SER A 115 -6.02 -3.41 15.27
C SER A 115 -4.58 -3.62 14.72
N ARG A 116 -4.44 -4.46 13.68
CA ARG A 116 -3.15 -4.89 13.11
C ARG A 116 -2.25 -3.75 12.63
N GLY A 117 -2.80 -2.56 12.38
CA GLY A 117 -2.03 -1.38 11.99
C GLY A 117 -1.93 -0.37 13.13
N LEU A 118 -0.92 -0.46 13.99
CA LEU A 118 -0.53 0.65 14.86
C LEU A 118 0.27 1.65 14.03
N LEU A 119 -0.30 2.83 13.80
CA LEU A 119 0.31 3.86 12.98
C LEU A 119 0.69 5.08 13.83
N PRO A 120 1.83 5.73 13.53
CA PRO A 120 2.17 7.00 14.14
C PRO A 120 1.34 8.12 13.51
N ILE A 121 0.47 8.71 14.33
CA ILE A 121 -0.32 9.90 14.03
C ILE A 121 0.48 11.13 14.45
N LEU A 122 0.62 12.08 13.54
CA LEU A 122 1.25 13.36 13.81
C LEU A 122 0.23 14.30 14.48
N GLU A 123 0.47 14.61 15.76
CA GLU A 123 -0.34 15.54 16.55
C GLU A 123 0.31 16.92 16.67
N ASN A 124 1.65 16.99 16.57
CA ASN A 124 2.39 18.24 16.57
C ASN A 124 3.56 18.21 15.56
N THR A 125 3.31 18.83 14.42
CA THR A 125 4.23 18.91 13.28
C THR A 125 5.53 19.63 13.58
N GLU A 126 5.49 20.67 14.42
CA GLU A 126 6.71 21.43 14.76
C GLU A 126 7.64 20.62 15.65
N LEU A 127 7.12 19.87 16.64
CA LEU A 127 7.94 18.97 17.46
C LEU A 127 8.54 17.84 16.62
N TYR A 128 7.76 17.27 15.70
CA TYR A 128 8.26 16.22 14.84
C TYR A 128 9.34 16.74 13.88
N LYS A 129 9.16 17.95 13.34
CA LYS A 129 10.16 18.62 12.50
C LYS A 129 11.44 18.92 13.29
N GLU A 130 11.32 19.38 14.54
CA GLU A 130 12.47 19.58 15.43
C GLU A 130 13.21 18.26 15.63
N PHE A 131 12.50 17.16 15.92
CA PHE A 131 13.10 15.83 15.99
C PHE A 131 13.82 15.43 14.71
N LEU A 132 13.17 15.53 13.54
CA LEU A 132 13.78 15.18 12.27
C LEU A 132 15.10 15.94 12.07
N SER A 133 15.14 17.22 12.41
CA SER A 133 16.34 18.07 12.30
C SER A 133 17.53 17.58 13.14
N THR A 134 17.28 16.81 14.20
CA THR A 134 18.33 16.22 15.06
C THR A 134 18.96 14.95 14.48
N ILE A 135 18.34 14.32 13.48
CA ILE A 135 18.78 13.06 12.90
C ILE A 135 19.95 13.31 11.94
N ASP A 136 21.09 12.64 12.15
CA ASP A 136 22.18 12.60 11.16
C ASP A 136 21.75 11.71 9.98
N PRO A 137 21.75 12.19 8.72
CA PRO A 137 21.41 11.38 7.55
C PRO A 137 22.18 10.05 7.46
N LYS A 138 23.36 9.94 8.07
CA LYS A 138 24.15 8.70 8.12
C LYS A 138 23.56 7.63 9.03
N GLN A 139 22.68 8.00 9.97
CA GLN A 139 22.00 7.08 10.88
C GLN A 139 20.78 6.42 10.22
N VAL A 140 20.24 7.01 9.15
CA VAL A 140 19.04 6.51 8.48
C VAL A 140 19.37 5.27 7.65
N ASP A 141 18.85 4.13 8.08
CA ASP A 141 18.94 2.84 7.41
C ASP A 141 17.53 2.34 7.08
N ILE A 142 17.17 2.40 5.80
CA ILE A 142 15.85 1.99 5.30
C ILE A 142 15.53 0.51 5.57
N SER A 143 16.56 -0.33 5.79
CA SER A 143 16.33 -1.74 6.15
C SER A 143 15.83 -1.94 7.58
N ARG A 144 15.98 -0.91 8.41
CA ARG A 144 15.58 -0.90 9.83
C ARG A 144 14.49 0.12 10.12
N ASP A 145 14.40 1.17 9.33
CA ASP A 145 13.53 2.30 9.60
C ASP A 145 12.09 2.07 9.13
N LYS A 146 11.31 1.48 10.03
CA LYS A 146 9.85 1.37 9.86
C LYS A 146 9.12 2.63 10.27
N PHE A 147 9.69 3.44 11.16
CA PHE A 147 9.01 4.55 11.81
C PHE A 147 8.81 5.74 10.86
N LEU A 148 9.87 6.23 10.22
CA LEU A 148 9.76 7.39 9.32
C LEU A 148 8.85 7.06 8.11
N THR A 149 8.97 5.85 7.58
CA THR A 149 8.10 5.37 6.49
C THR A 149 6.64 5.23 6.93
N ALA A 150 6.38 4.78 8.17
CA ALA A 150 5.03 4.65 8.72
C ALA A 150 4.34 6.01 8.92
N VAL A 151 5.08 7.06 9.29
CA VAL A 151 4.55 8.43 9.39
C VAL A 151 4.04 8.92 8.03
N LEU A 152 4.86 8.81 6.98
CA LEU A 152 4.42 9.19 5.62
C LEU A 152 3.23 8.34 5.15
N SER A 153 3.27 7.03 5.42
CA SER A 153 2.18 6.12 5.05
C SER A 153 0.86 6.50 5.73
N ASN A 154 0.92 6.93 7.00
CA ASN A 154 -0.25 7.36 7.74
C ASN A 154 -0.82 8.70 7.25
N LEU A 155 0.05 9.65 6.89
CA LEU A 155 -0.39 10.90 6.24
C LEU A 155 -1.11 10.60 4.92
N ALA A 156 -0.53 9.75 4.08
CA ALA A 156 -1.14 9.37 2.80
C ALA A 156 -2.51 8.71 3.01
N ARG A 157 -2.61 7.81 3.99
CA ARG A 157 -3.86 7.11 4.32
C ARG A 157 -4.93 8.04 4.87
N THR A 158 -4.56 9.00 5.72
CA THR A 158 -5.50 10.00 6.25
C THR A 158 -6.05 10.87 5.13
N ILE A 159 -5.20 11.29 4.19
CA ILE A 159 -5.61 12.06 3.00
C ILE A 159 -6.55 11.24 2.12
N GLU A 160 -6.21 9.98 1.85
CA GLU A 160 -7.04 9.07 1.05
C GLU A 160 -8.43 8.90 1.68
N LEU A 161 -8.52 8.62 2.99
CA LEU A 161 -9.81 8.49 3.67
C LEU A 161 -10.63 9.80 3.70
N ALA A 162 -9.97 10.94 3.80
CA ALA A 162 -10.65 12.24 3.86
C ALA A 162 -11.24 12.69 2.51
N PHE A 163 -10.58 12.32 1.42
CA PHE A 163 -10.90 12.83 0.08
C PHE A 163 -11.35 11.76 -0.93
N ASP A 164 -11.32 10.46 -0.58
CA ASP A 164 -11.93 9.40 -1.39
C ASP A 164 -13.46 9.58 -1.38
N PRO A 165 -14.10 9.82 -2.55
CA PRO A 165 -15.55 9.98 -2.64
C PRO A 165 -16.34 8.80 -2.06
N VAL A 166 -15.85 7.56 -2.23
CA VAL A 166 -16.54 6.35 -1.78
C VAL A 166 -16.53 6.26 -0.25
N GLU A 167 -15.40 6.58 0.38
CA GLU A 167 -15.32 6.57 1.84
C GLU A 167 -16.08 7.77 2.44
N ARG A 168 -16.08 8.92 1.75
CA ARG A 168 -16.84 10.09 2.16
C ARG A 168 -18.35 9.85 2.15
N GLU A 169 -18.87 9.14 1.16
CA GLU A 169 -20.29 8.74 1.11
C GLU A 169 -20.70 7.80 2.26
N ARG A 170 -19.76 7.03 2.83
CA ARG A 170 -20.01 6.14 3.98
C ARG A 170 -19.97 6.88 5.32
N LEU A 171 -19.35 8.05 5.38
CA LEU A 171 -19.27 8.85 6.60
C LEU A 171 -20.58 9.63 6.80
N PRO A 172 -21.11 9.72 8.04
CA PRO A 172 -22.22 10.64 8.34
C PRO A 172 -21.83 12.08 8.02
N GLU A 173 -22.78 12.86 7.47
CA GLU A 173 -22.54 14.24 6.98
C GLU A 173 -21.90 15.15 8.05
N GLU A 174 -22.27 14.98 9.32
CA GLU A 174 -21.71 15.74 10.45
C GLU A 174 -20.18 15.58 10.63
N PHE A 175 -19.58 14.52 10.07
CA PHE A 175 -18.14 14.27 10.12
C PHE A 175 -17.41 14.69 8.86
N HIS A 176 -18.10 15.12 7.79
CA HIS A 176 -17.46 15.44 6.51
C HIS A 176 -16.47 16.61 6.63
N GLU A 177 -16.87 17.69 7.29
CA GLU A 177 -16.01 18.86 7.49
C GLU A 177 -14.79 18.52 8.35
N LEU A 178 -14.98 17.71 9.40
CA LEU A 178 -13.89 17.27 10.27
C LEU A 178 -12.89 16.36 9.51
N ALA A 179 -13.39 15.43 8.70
CA ALA A 179 -12.57 14.55 7.89
C ALA A 179 -11.75 15.34 6.86
N GLU A 180 -12.40 16.27 6.15
CA GLU A 180 -11.75 17.15 5.18
C GLU A 180 -10.67 18.01 5.84
N GLN A 181 -10.95 18.61 6.99
CA GLN A 181 -9.97 19.37 7.76
C GLN A 181 -8.78 18.48 8.20
N GLY A 182 -9.03 17.24 8.62
CA GLY A 182 -7.98 16.27 8.96
C GLY A 182 -7.08 15.92 7.76
N GLY A 183 -7.68 15.74 6.58
CA GLY A 183 -6.96 15.53 5.33
C GLY A 183 -6.13 16.74 4.91
N GLU A 184 -6.70 17.96 4.98
CA GLU A 184 -5.97 19.20 4.69
C GLU A 184 -4.80 19.43 5.64
N ASN A 185 -4.99 19.16 6.93
CA ASN A 185 -3.92 19.25 7.91
C ASN A 185 -2.80 18.26 7.57
N SER A 186 -3.14 17.02 7.20
CA SER A 186 -2.14 16.01 6.76
C SER A 186 -1.35 16.45 5.53
N LEU A 187 -1.98 17.16 4.58
CA LEU A 187 -1.31 17.75 3.42
C LEU A 187 -0.33 18.87 3.83
N ARG A 188 -0.76 19.77 4.72
CA ARG A 188 0.08 20.86 5.27
C ARG A 188 1.24 20.32 6.12
N ASP A 189 0.99 19.25 6.86
CA ASP A 189 1.99 18.57 7.67
C ASP A 189 3.06 17.94 6.79
N PHE A 190 2.66 17.23 5.74
CA PHE A 190 3.60 16.69 4.76
C PHE A 190 4.47 17.80 4.15
N LEU A 191 3.88 18.90 3.68
CA LEU A 191 4.62 20.05 3.16
C LEU A 191 5.64 20.63 4.17
N SER A 192 5.29 20.60 5.46
CA SER A 192 6.14 21.16 6.52
C SER A 192 7.35 20.29 6.85
N ILE A 193 7.20 18.96 6.73
CA ILE A 193 8.25 17.98 7.03
C ILE A 193 9.02 17.51 5.78
N GLU A 194 8.49 17.75 4.58
CA GLU A 194 9.08 17.37 3.29
C GLU A 194 10.57 17.73 3.17
N PRO A 195 11.03 18.96 3.53
CA PRO A 195 12.44 19.33 3.43
C PRO A 195 13.36 18.48 4.30
N GLU A 196 12.89 18.06 5.48
CA GLU A 196 13.67 17.23 6.38
C GLU A 196 13.81 15.80 5.84
N TYR A 197 12.73 15.21 5.30
CA TYR A 197 12.85 13.90 4.64
C TYR A 197 13.78 13.93 3.43
N LYS A 198 13.77 15.01 2.63
CA LYS A 198 14.75 15.22 1.54
C LYS A 198 16.18 15.28 2.08
N ARG A 199 16.42 16.03 3.16
CA ARG A 199 17.75 16.10 3.81
C ARG A 199 18.23 14.73 4.29
N LEU A 200 17.31 13.89 4.79
CA LEU A 200 17.60 12.52 5.22
C LEU A 200 17.81 11.53 4.05
N GLY A 201 17.59 11.96 2.80
CA GLY A 201 17.75 11.13 1.61
C GLY A 201 16.64 10.09 1.44
N LEU A 202 15.45 10.41 1.96
CA LEU A 202 14.24 9.58 1.84
C LEU A 202 13.33 10.01 0.68
N ASP A 203 13.77 10.97 -0.13
CA ASP A 203 13.07 11.34 -1.34
C ASP A 203 13.25 10.28 -2.46
N PRO A 204 12.30 10.18 -3.40
CA PRO A 204 12.31 9.14 -4.44
C PRO A 204 13.59 9.10 -5.28
N GLU A 205 14.14 10.26 -5.64
CA GLU A 205 15.33 10.34 -6.49
C GLU A 205 16.56 9.79 -5.74
N THR A 206 16.76 10.21 -4.49
CA THR A 206 17.86 9.74 -3.66
C THR A 206 17.75 8.24 -3.37
N LEU A 207 16.56 7.75 -3.05
CA LEU A 207 16.32 6.33 -2.76
C LEU A 207 16.64 5.44 -3.97
N ARG A 208 16.13 5.78 -5.15
CA ARG A 208 16.39 5.03 -6.39
C ARG A 208 17.85 5.05 -6.83
N LYS A 209 18.54 6.15 -6.56
CA LYS A 209 19.98 6.27 -6.82
C LYS A 209 20.82 5.42 -5.86
N LYS A 210 20.42 5.34 -4.58
CA LYS A 210 21.13 4.58 -3.54
C LYS A 210 20.87 3.08 -3.65
N PHE A 211 19.66 2.69 -4.04
CA PHE A 211 19.23 1.31 -4.16
C PHE A 211 18.66 1.04 -5.58
N PRO A 212 19.52 0.93 -6.59
CA PRO A 212 19.07 0.64 -7.96
C PRO A 212 18.54 -0.79 -8.09
N ASN A 213 17.63 -1.00 -9.05
CA ASN A 213 17.13 -2.34 -9.38
C ASN A 213 18.30 -3.28 -9.75
N PRO A 214 18.54 -4.37 -8.99
CA PRO A 214 19.65 -5.28 -9.25
C PRO A 214 19.42 -6.19 -10.47
N GLY A 215 18.22 -6.15 -11.07
CA GLY A 215 17.79 -7.10 -12.09
C GLY A 215 17.31 -8.42 -11.49
N PRO A 216 16.96 -9.41 -12.33
CA PRO A 216 16.47 -10.70 -11.86
C PRO A 216 17.50 -11.44 -11.00
N THR A 217 17.06 -11.96 -9.85
CA THR A 217 17.89 -12.74 -8.92
C THR A 217 17.88 -14.24 -9.23
N THR A 218 16.88 -14.70 -9.99
CA THR A 218 16.76 -16.06 -10.54
C THR A 218 16.56 -16.02 -12.04
N ARG A 219 16.88 -17.12 -12.73
CA ARG A 219 16.54 -17.34 -14.13
C ARG A 219 15.77 -18.64 -14.28
N THR A 220 14.84 -18.70 -15.20
CA THR A 220 14.12 -19.93 -15.52
C THR A 220 14.94 -20.76 -16.51
N GLU A 221 15.24 -22.02 -16.17
CA GLU A 221 15.86 -23.01 -17.06
C GLU A 221 14.91 -24.18 -17.30
N LYS A 222 14.86 -24.64 -18.55
CA LYS A 222 14.10 -25.83 -18.92
C LYS A 222 14.99 -27.07 -18.81
N HIS A 223 14.57 -28.05 -18.01
CA HIS A 223 15.22 -29.37 -17.89
C HIS A 223 14.18 -30.45 -18.18
N GLY A 224 14.24 -31.05 -19.38
CA GLY A 224 13.18 -31.94 -19.85
C GLY A 224 11.90 -31.17 -20.17
N ASP A 225 10.77 -31.60 -19.60
CA ASP A 225 9.48 -30.90 -19.71
C ASP A 225 9.23 -29.90 -18.58
N ASP A 226 10.10 -29.86 -17.57
CA ASP A 226 9.97 -29.02 -16.38
C ASP A 226 10.79 -27.72 -16.47
N TYR A 227 10.28 -26.68 -15.79
CA TYR A 227 10.94 -25.39 -15.64
C TYR A 227 11.41 -25.21 -14.20
N TYR A 228 12.69 -24.85 -14.03
CA TYR A 228 13.31 -24.63 -12.72
C TYR A 228 13.80 -23.19 -12.60
N GLU A 229 13.60 -22.58 -11.43
CA GLU A 229 14.28 -21.34 -11.08
C GLU A 229 15.70 -21.65 -10.60
N VAL A 230 16.69 -21.11 -11.30
CA VAL A 230 18.10 -21.29 -11.01
C VAL A 230 18.69 -19.97 -10.52
N PRO A 231 19.48 -19.97 -9.43
CA PRO A 231 20.18 -18.79 -8.93
C PRO A 231 21.02 -18.10 -10.01
N MET A 232 20.94 -16.77 -10.10
CA MET A 232 21.83 -15.99 -10.96
C MET A 232 23.25 -15.86 -10.37
N GLY A 233 23.38 -15.96 -9.04
CA GLY A 233 24.65 -15.94 -8.34
C GLY A 233 25.47 -17.20 -8.61
N ARG A 234 26.67 -17.05 -9.16
CA ARG A 234 27.63 -18.16 -9.41
C ARG A 234 28.19 -18.84 -8.14
N SER A 235 27.79 -18.36 -6.96
CA SER A 235 28.19 -18.85 -5.64
C SER A 235 27.15 -18.40 -4.62
N GLU A 236 26.97 -19.13 -3.52
CA GLU A 236 26.06 -18.77 -2.43
C GLU A 236 26.23 -17.32 -1.96
N ARG A 237 27.48 -16.87 -1.76
CA ARG A 237 27.77 -15.49 -1.34
C ARG A 237 27.28 -14.43 -2.35
N ARG A 238 27.35 -14.72 -3.65
CA ARG A 238 26.86 -13.82 -4.69
C ARG A 238 25.33 -13.85 -4.78
N GLN A 239 24.73 -15.02 -4.58
CA GLN A 239 23.28 -15.14 -4.55
C GLN A 239 22.69 -14.37 -3.37
N ALA A 240 23.25 -14.55 -2.17
CA ALA A 240 22.84 -13.81 -0.97
C ALA A 240 23.01 -12.29 -1.13
N ALA A 241 24.06 -11.84 -1.86
CA ALA A 241 24.24 -10.43 -2.15
C ALA A 241 23.18 -9.87 -3.13
N LEU A 242 22.79 -10.66 -4.15
CA LEU A 242 21.73 -10.30 -5.09
C LEU A 242 20.36 -10.24 -4.39
N GLU A 243 20.04 -11.23 -3.56
CA GLU A 243 18.79 -11.28 -2.79
C GLU A 243 18.68 -10.11 -1.81
N ARG A 244 19.79 -9.78 -1.13
CA ARG A 244 19.83 -8.60 -0.25
C ARG A 244 19.68 -7.29 -1.02
N ALA A 245 20.29 -7.17 -2.20
CA ALA A 245 20.10 -6.00 -3.04
C ALA A 245 18.64 -5.86 -3.51
N GLU A 246 18.00 -6.96 -3.86
CA GLU A 246 16.59 -7.00 -4.28
C GLU A 246 15.63 -6.67 -3.13
N GLU A 247 15.94 -7.12 -1.92
CA GLU A 247 15.20 -6.73 -0.72
C GLU A 247 15.30 -5.22 -0.45
N LEU A 248 16.52 -4.68 -0.46
CA LEU A 248 16.75 -3.24 -0.26
C LEU A 248 16.09 -2.39 -1.36
N PHE A 249 16.15 -2.84 -2.61
CA PHE A 249 15.46 -2.21 -3.73
C PHE A 249 13.95 -2.17 -3.50
N ARG A 250 13.33 -3.29 -3.11
CA ARG A 250 11.89 -3.36 -2.82
C ARG A 250 11.47 -2.44 -1.67
N MET A 251 12.26 -2.38 -0.59
CA MET A 251 12.02 -1.47 0.53
C MET A 251 12.12 0.00 0.10
N ALA A 252 13.15 0.35 -0.67
CA ALA A 252 13.36 1.69 -1.19
C ALA A 252 12.25 2.12 -2.16
N GLU A 253 11.83 1.26 -3.08
CA GLU A 253 10.71 1.53 -3.99
C GLU A 253 9.38 1.69 -3.24
N GLY A 254 9.15 0.91 -2.18
CA GLY A 254 7.98 1.06 -1.32
C GLY A 254 7.92 2.44 -0.68
N ALA A 255 9.02 2.87 -0.04
CA ALA A 255 9.10 4.20 0.58
C ALA A 255 9.00 5.34 -0.46
N ALA A 256 9.70 5.21 -1.59
CA ALA A 256 9.64 6.17 -2.69
C ALA A 256 8.21 6.29 -3.24
N SER A 257 7.48 5.19 -3.40
CA SER A 257 6.12 5.21 -3.91
C SER A 257 5.14 5.93 -2.96
N VAL A 258 5.28 5.77 -1.64
CA VAL A 258 4.46 6.50 -0.65
C VAL A 258 4.76 7.99 -0.72
N TYR A 259 6.03 8.36 -0.82
CA TYR A 259 6.44 9.76 -0.94
C TYR A 259 5.91 10.40 -2.24
N GLU A 260 6.06 9.73 -3.37
CA GLU A 260 5.52 10.20 -4.66
C GLU A 260 4.01 10.38 -4.61
N ARG A 261 3.30 9.47 -3.95
CA ARG A 261 1.86 9.59 -3.74
C ARG A 261 1.52 10.86 -2.96
N LEU A 262 2.22 11.15 -1.87
CA LEU A 262 2.03 12.40 -1.11
C LEU A 262 2.33 13.66 -1.93
N ASN A 263 3.41 13.65 -2.72
CA ASN A 263 3.71 14.74 -3.65
C ASN A 263 2.57 14.96 -4.66
N ASN A 264 2.02 13.87 -5.21
CA ASN A 264 0.88 13.95 -6.11
C ASN A 264 -0.34 14.50 -5.36
N TYR A 265 -0.64 14.02 -4.15
CA TYR A 265 -1.75 14.56 -3.37
C TYR A 265 -1.64 16.07 -3.14
N VAL A 266 -0.46 16.57 -2.77
CA VAL A 266 -0.21 18.02 -2.67
C VAL A 266 -0.42 18.73 -3.99
N ASN A 267 0.11 18.21 -5.09
CA ASN A 267 -0.02 18.81 -6.42
C ASN A 267 -1.48 18.91 -6.86
N TYR A 268 -2.24 17.82 -6.73
CA TYR A 268 -3.65 17.77 -7.11
C TYR A 268 -4.55 18.51 -6.13
N TRP A 269 -4.19 18.60 -4.85
CA TRP A 269 -4.85 19.50 -3.90
C TRP A 269 -4.69 20.96 -4.31
N GLY A 270 -3.48 21.38 -4.69
CA GLY A 270 -3.22 22.75 -5.17
C GLY A 270 -3.95 23.10 -6.48
N ARG A 271 -4.31 22.09 -7.28
CA ARG A 271 -5.14 22.24 -8.49
C ARG A 271 -6.65 22.17 -8.17
N GLY A 272 -7.04 21.85 -6.94
CA GLY A 272 -8.41 21.58 -6.56
C GLY A 272 -8.98 20.36 -7.28
N LEU A 273 -8.21 19.28 -7.42
CA LEU A 273 -8.53 18.06 -8.17
C LEU A 273 -8.22 16.77 -7.38
N LEU A 274 -7.98 16.90 -6.07
CA LEU A 274 -7.52 15.78 -5.24
C LEU A 274 -8.52 14.61 -5.19
N PRO A 275 -9.85 14.81 -5.01
CA PRO A 275 -10.80 13.69 -5.01
C PRO A 275 -10.78 12.90 -6.32
N GLU A 276 -10.75 13.60 -7.45
CA GLU A 276 -10.69 12.96 -8.78
C GLU A 276 -9.36 12.22 -8.99
N PHE A 277 -8.26 12.79 -8.48
CA PHE A 277 -6.96 12.15 -8.53
C PHE A 277 -6.89 10.87 -7.70
N ILE A 278 -7.48 10.85 -6.50
CA ILE A 278 -7.49 9.65 -5.64
C ILE A 278 -8.19 8.49 -6.36
N VAL A 279 -9.34 8.76 -6.98
CA VAL A 279 -10.02 7.76 -7.82
C VAL A 279 -9.09 7.29 -8.94
N ALA A 280 -8.48 8.22 -9.67
CA ALA A 280 -7.58 7.87 -10.78
C ALA A 280 -6.33 7.08 -10.36
N ASP A 281 -5.74 7.36 -9.20
CA ASP A 281 -4.53 6.66 -8.70
C ASP A 281 -4.86 5.26 -8.18
N ARG A 282 -5.97 5.11 -7.45
CA ARG A 282 -6.50 3.81 -6.99
C ARG A 282 -6.78 2.89 -8.17
N GLU A 283 -7.36 3.47 -9.21
CA GLU A 283 -7.68 2.80 -10.46
C GLU A 283 -6.50 2.73 -11.46
N GLN A 284 -5.36 3.30 -11.08
CA GLN A 284 -4.10 3.24 -11.80
C GLN A 284 -4.13 3.84 -13.22
N TYR A 285 -5.03 4.80 -13.48
CA TYR A 285 -5.23 5.40 -14.79
C TYR A 285 -4.01 6.17 -15.33
N LEU A 286 -3.13 6.62 -14.43
CA LEU A 286 -1.91 7.38 -14.73
C LEU A 286 -0.61 6.59 -14.56
N LYS A 287 -0.67 5.30 -14.19
CA LYS A 287 0.54 4.54 -13.90
C LYS A 287 1.23 4.04 -15.17
N ASP A 288 2.55 4.16 -15.17
CA ASP A 288 3.39 3.73 -16.26
C ASP A 288 3.33 2.21 -16.49
N PRO A 289 3.55 1.76 -17.74
CA PRO A 289 3.62 0.36 -18.05
C PRO A 289 4.77 -0.46 -17.38
N LYS A 290 4.52 -1.22 -16.30
CA LYS A 290 5.33 -2.34 -15.71
C LYS A 290 4.84 -3.80 -15.94
N ARG A 291 5.69 -4.75 -16.35
CA ARG A 291 5.39 -6.17 -16.75
C ARG A 291 4.31 -6.96 -15.95
N GLN A 292 3.96 -6.52 -14.75
CA GLN A 292 2.92 -7.10 -13.89
C GLN A 292 1.53 -6.42 -14.05
N GLY A 293 1.33 -5.61 -15.10
CA GLY A 293 0.04 -4.98 -15.42
C GLY A 293 0.03 -3.46 -15.23
N PHE A 294 -0.80 -2.75 -16.01
CA PHE A 294 -0.84 -1.29 -16.05
C PHE A 294 -2.20 -0.74 -16.51
N GLY A 295 -2.67 0.32 -15.85
CA GLY A 295 -3.94 0.97 -16.15
C GLY A 295 -5.14 0.36 -15.39
N PRO A 296 -6.38 0.74 -15.76
CA PRO A 296 -7.60 0.09 -15.26
C PRO A 296 -7.55 -1.43 -15.45
N ALA A 297 -6.86 -1.83 -16.51
CA ALA A 297 -6.66 -3.18 -16.95
C ALA A 297 -5.32 -3.70 -16.44
N GLN A 298 -5.34 -4.58 -15.45
CA GLN A 298 -4.19 -5.45 -15.20
C GLN A 298 -4.13 -6.50 -16.31
N TRP A 299 -3.87 -6.07 -17.54
CA TRP A 299 -4.21 -6.84 -18.74
C TRP A 299 -3.42 -8.17 -18.86
N HIS A 300 -2.25 -8.25 -18.21
CA HIS A 300 -1.48 -9.48 -18.01
C HIS A 300 -2.11 -10.48 -17.02
N HIS A 301 -3.04 -10.04 -16.15
CA HIS A 301 -3.70 -10.83 -15.10
C HIS A 301 -5.17 -11.15 -15.40
N ASP A 302 -5.95 -10.20 -15.91
CA ASP A 302 -7.41 -10.35 -16.10
C ASP A 302 -7.85 -10.22 -17.57
N GLY A 303 -6.90 -10.13 -18.50
CA GLY A 303 -7.20 -9.88 -19.92
C GLY A 303 -7.59 -8.44 -20.22
N GLY A 304 -7.60 -7.57 -19.21
CA GLY A 304 -7.79 -6.14 -19.30
C GLY A 304 -9.22 -5.69 -19.53
N GLN A 305 -10.18 -6.60 -19.66
CA GLN A 305 -11.54 -6.25 -20.03
C GLN A 305 -12.34 -5.55 -18.92
N ARG A 306 -12.04 -5.85 -17.64
CA ARG A 306 -12.99 -5.63 -16.53
C ARG A 306 -13.22 -4.18 -16.14
N ARG A 307 -12.32 -3.25 -16.46
CA ARG A 307 -12.35 -1.89 -15.90
C ARG A 307 -12.21 -0.76 -16.93
N TRP A 308 -12.09 -1.08 -18.21
CA TRP A 308 -11.97 -0.04 -19.26
C TRP A 308 -13.23 0.78 -19.43
N ARG A 309 -14.41 0.18 -19.27
CA ARG A 309 -15.67 0.92 -19.36
C ARG A 309 -15.78 1.96 -18.24
N GLU A 310 -15.57 1.55 -17.00
CA GLU A 310 -15.57 2.43 -15.82
C GLU A 310 -14.55 3.58 -16.01
N ALA A 311 -13.37 3.27 -16.55
CA ALA A 311 -12.35 4.28 -16.83
C ALA A 311 -12.76 5.28 -17.93
N VAL A 312 -13.39 4.81 -19.01
CA VAL A 312 -13.92 5.68 -20.08
C VAL A 312 -15.07 6.55 -19.57
N GLU A 313 -15.99 5.97 -18.80
CA GLU A 313 -17.11 6.69 -18.18
C GLU A 313 -16.63 7.74 -17.17
N PHE A 314 -15.61 7.41 -16.38
CA PHE A 314 -14.96 8.36 -15.46
C PHE A 314 -14.32 9.53 -16.21
N VAL A 315 -13.56 9.28 -17.28
CA VAL A 315 -13.00 10.37 -18.09
C VAL A 315 -14.10 11.22 -18.73
N ALA A 316 -15.14 10.60 -19.27
CA ALA A 316 -16.28 11.32 -19.84
C ALA A 316 -17.03 12.19 -18.82
N SER A 317 -17.13 11.75 -17.56
CA SER A 317 -17.76 12.55 -16.50
C SER A 317 -16.91 13.76 -16.12
N LEU A 318 -15.59 13.61 -16.09
CA LEU A 318 -14.66 14.71 -15.85
C LEU A 318 -14.64 15.74 -16.99
N GLU A 319 -14.89 15.33 -18.24
CA GLU A 319 -14.97 16.25 -19.39
C GLU A 319 -16.18 17.19 -19.34
N GLN A 320 -17.23 16.83 -18.58
CA GLN A 320 -18.45 17.63 -18.48
C GLN A 320 -18.27 18.88 -17.62
N GLN A 321 -17.21 18.96 -16.80
CA GLN A 321 -16.97 20.09 -15.91
C GLN A 321 -15.71 20.85 -16.34
N ASP A 322 -15.81 22.18 -16.40
CA ASP A 322 -14.67 23.03 -16.80
C ASP A 322 -13.45 22.86 -15.87
N ARG A 323 -13.67 22.65 -14.56
CA ARG A 323 -12.61 22.45 -13.55
C ARG A 323 -11.74 21.23 -13.87
N THR A 324 -12.34 20.13 -14.30
CA THR A 324 -11.68 18.81 -14.42
C THR A 324 -11.25 18.48 -15.84
N LYS A 325 -11.56 19.33 -16.81
CA LYS A 325 -11.34 19.07 -18.24
C LYS A 325 -9.87 18.81 -18.61
N ASP A 326 -8.96 19.62 -18.10
CA ASP A 326 -7.52 19.44 -18.35
C ASP A 326 -6.99 18.15 -17.72
N PHE A 327 -7.54 17.77 -16.57
CA PHE A 327 -7.22 16.50 -15.93
C PHE A 327 -7.81 15.30 -16.68
N ALA A 328 -9.01 15.42 -17.24
CA ALA A 328 -9.58 14.39 -18.10
C ALA A 328 -8.68 14.12 -19.32
N GLU A 329 -8.13 15.17 -19.93
CA GLU A 329 -7.15 15.05 -21.03
C GLU A 329 -5.85 14.38 -20.56
N GLU A 330 -5.36 14.71 -19.37
CA GLU A 330 -4.21 14.07 -18.74
C GLU A 330 -4.42 12.56 -18.57
N LEU A 331 -5.55 12.15 -17.97
CA LEU A 331 -5.95 10.75 -17.80
C LEU A 331 -6.07 10.02 -19.14
N ARG A 332 -6.73 10.65 -20.12
CA ARG A 332 -6.93 10.09 -21.46
C ARG A 332 -5.59 9.79 -22.12
N ARG A 333 -4.61 10.71 -22.05
CA ARG A 333 -3.27 10.50 -22.60
C ARG A 333 -2.54 9.36 -21.91
N GLY A 334 -2.58 9.30 -20.58
CA GLY A 334 -1.98 8.21 -19.80
C GLY A 334 -2.56 6.85 -20.19
N MET A 335 -3.89 6.75 -20.27
CA MET A 335 -4.57 5.52 -20.67
C MET A 335 -4.28 5.11 -22.12
N ILE A 336 -4.24 6.06 -23.07
CA ILE A 336 -3.85 5.79 -24.45
C ILE A 336 -2.42 5.25 -24.51
N HIS A 337 -1.50 5.84 -23.75
CA HIS A 337 -0.12 5.36 -23.69
C HIS A 337 -0.05 3.91 -23.21
N SER A 338 -0.77 3.57 -22.15
CA SER A 338 -0.85 2.20 -21.63
C SER A 338 -1.44 1.21 -22.64
N LEU A 339 -2.48 1.61 -23.38
CA LEU A 339 -3.08 0.81 -24.46
C LEU A 339 -2.12 0.62 -25.63
N ASP A 340 -1.35 1.66 -25.99
CA ASP A 340 -0.34 1.59 -27.07
C ASP A 340 0.75 0.58 -26.73
N VAL A 341 1.23 0.56 -25.48
CA VAL A 341 2.22 -0.43 -25.02
C VAL A 341 1.63 -1.84 -25.03
N ALA A 342 0.43 -2.04 -24.48
CA ALA A 342 -0.21 -3.36 -24.45
C ALA A 342 -0.45 -3.92 -25.87
N LEU A 343 -0.96 -3.09 -26.79
CA LEU A 343 -1.19 -3.51 -28.18
C LEU A 343 0.10 -3.85 -28.92
N LYS A 344 1.18 -3.13 -28.63
CA LYS A 344 2.51 -3.43 -29.18
C LYS A 344 3.05 -4.76 -28.64
N GLU A 345 2.95 -4.99 -27.33
CA GLU A 345 3.39 -6.26 -26.72
C GLU A 345 2.64 -7.46 -27.30
N ILE A 346 1.33 -7.35 -27.53
CA ILE A 346 0.54 -8.39 -28.20
C ILE A 346 1.01 -8.61 -29.64
N ALA A 347 1.34 -7.54 -30.36
CA ALA A 347 1.78 -7.62 -31.76
C ALA A 347 3.19 -8.21 -31.92
N ASP A 348 4.08 -7.93 -30.96
CA ASP A 348 5.49 -8.35 -30.99
C ASP A 348 5.71 -9.75 -30.37
N ALA A 349 4.68 -10.38 -29.79
CA ALA A 349 4.80 -11.68 -29.15
C ALA A 349 5.04 -12.83 -30.15
N LEU A 350 6.08 -13.63 -29.90
CA LEU A 350 6.46 -14.78 -30.74
C LEU A 350 5.42 -15.90 -30.76
N GLU A 351 4.72 -16.09 -29.65
CA GLU A 351 3.55 -16.96 -29.52
C GLU A 351 2.39 -16.13 -28.97
N PRO A 352 1.14 -16.30 -29.45
CA PRO A 352 0.02 -15.52 -28.98
C PRO A 352 -0.19 -15.72 -27.48
N PRO A 353 0.07 -14.71 -26.66
CA PRO A 353 -0.20 -14.83 -25.24
C PRO A 353 -1.70 -15.00 -24.99
N TYR A 354 -2.08 -15.55 -23.83
CA TYR A 354 -3.48 -15.85 -23.52
C TYR A 354 -4.42 -14.63 -23.66
N PHE A 355 -3.87 -13.43 -23.46
CA PHE A 355 -4.57 -12.15 -23.56
C PHE A 355 -4.61 -11.56 -24.98
N ALA A 356 -3.92 -12.14 -25.97
CA ALA A 356 -3.98 -11.68 -27.36
C ALA A 356 -5.39 -11.71 -27.96
N LYS A 357 -6.27 -12.58 -27.42
CA LYS A 357 -7.70 -12.65 -27.78
C LYS A 357 -8.45 -11.34 -27.52
N TYR A 358 -7.91 -10.46 -26.67
CA TYR A 358 -8.49 -9.16 -26.32
C TYR A 358 -7.95 -7.99 -27.17
N ARG A 359 -7.14 -8.26 -28.20
CA ARG A 359 -6.53 -7.21 -29.04
C ARG A 359 -7.56 -6.23 -29.63
N ASN A 360 -8.65 -6.76 -30.18
CA ASN A 360 -9.68 -5.93 -30.83
C ASN A 360 -10.41 -5.06 -29.81
N ASP A 361 -10.64 -5.61 -28.63
CA ASP A 361 -11.26 -4.93 -27.50
C ASP A 361 -10.42 -3.75 -27.01
N LEU A 362 -9.14 -3.98 -26.76
CA LEU A 362 -8.20 -2.92 -26.37
C LEU A 362 -8.05 -1.85 -27.45
N ALA A 363 -8.01 -2.26 -28.73
CA ALA A 363 -7.99 -1.33 -29.85
C ALA A 363 -9.28 -0.50 -29.95
N ASN A 364 -10.43 -1.09 -29.61
CA ASN A 364 -11.72 -0.41 -29.59
C ASN A 364 -11.77 0.65 -28.49
N VAL A 365 -11.32 0.32 -27.28
CA VAL A 365 -11.20 1.29 -26.16
C VAL A 365 -10.23 2.42 -26.53
N ARG A 366 -9.08 2.07 -27.11
CA ARG A 366 -8.09 3.05 -27.58
C ARG A 366 -8.68 4.01 -28.61
N ASN A 367 -9.50 3.51 -29.53
CA ASN A 367 -10.18 4.34 -30.53
C ASN A 367 -11.21 5.28 -29.89
N CYS A 368 -12.01 4.77 -28.94
CA CYS A 368 -12.95 5.56 -28.15
C CYS A 368 -12.23 6.74 -27.47
N LEU A 369 -11.18 6.47 -26.70
CA LEU A 369 -10.37 7.49 -26.03
C LEU A 369 -9.67 8.44 -27.01
N SER A 370 -9.35 8.00 -28.23
CA SER A 370 -8.71 8.86 -29.26
C SER A 370 -9.69 9.70 -30.08
N GLY A 371 -11.01 9.61 -29.83
CA GLY A 371 -12.03 10.23 -30.67
C GLY A 371 -12.12 9.64 -32.10
N LYS A 372 -11.61 8.42 -32.30
CA LYS A 372 -11.69 7.69 -33.57
C LYS A 372 -12.97 6.85 -33.61
N PRO A 373 -13.44 6.44 -34.81
CA PRO A 373 -14.55 5.50 -34.92
C PRO A 373 -14.30 4.23 -34.08
N TYR A 374 -15.27 3.87 -33.25
CA TYR A 374 -15.23 2.72 -32.36
C TYR A 374 -16.61 2.04 -32.32
N ASP A 375 -16.64 0.77 -31.92
CA ASP A 375 -17.84 -0.01 -31.70
C ASP A 375 -18.36 0.24 -30.28
N ALA A 376 -19.41 1.06 -30.18
CA ALA A 376 -20.05 1.37 -28.91
C ALA A 376 -20.73 0.15 -28.26
N GLU A 377 -21.27 -0.78 -29.07
CA GLU A 377 -21.91 -1.98 -28.55
C GLU A 377 -20.88 -2.94 -27.95
N ALA A 378 -19.72 -3.08 -28.61
CA ALA A 378 -18.60 -3.85 -28.05
C ALA A 378 -18.09 -3.24 -26.73
N LEU A 379 -18.05 -1.90 -26.61
CA LEU A 379 -17.68 -1.25 -25.35
C LEU A 379 -18.68 -1.54 -24.21
N MET A 380 -19.97 -1.65 -24.53
CA MET A 380 -20.99 -1.96 -23.54
C MET A 380 -20.90 -3.39 -22.99
N ARG A 381 -20.27 -4.32 -23.73
CA ARG A 381 -20.10 -5.73 -23.31
C ARG A 381 -19.01 -5.96 -22.27
N PHE A 382 -18.21 -4.95 -21.92
CA PHE A 382 -17.14 -5.05 -20.90
C PHE A 382 -17.63 -5.08 -19.43
N THR A 383 -18.92 -5.32 -19.18
CA THR A 383 -19.52 -5.22 -17.83
C THR A 383 -19.66 -6.53 -17.07
N GLU A 384 -19.53 -7.68 -17.72
CA GLU A 384 -19.73 -8.97 -17.04
C GLU A 384 -18.39 -9.71 -16.90
N PRO A 385 -18.04 -10.20 -15.70
CA PRO A 385 -16.90 -11.10 -15.58
C PRO A 385 -17.13 -12.30 -16.51
N PRO A 386 -16.08 -12.84 -17.16
CA PRO A 386 -16.19 -14.17 -17.71
C PRO A 386 -16.72 -15.07 -16.60
N ASN A 387 -17.78 -15.82 -16.88
CA ASN A 387 -18.37 -16.75 -15.94
C ASN A 387 -17.31 -17.84 -15.67
N TYR A 388 -16.45 -17.64 -14.68
CA TYR A 388 -15.46 -18.62 -14.23
C TYR A 388 -16.17 -19.66 -13.36
N ASN A 389 -17.19 -20.32 -13.92
CA ASN A 389 -17.62 -21.62 -13.47
C ASN A 389 -16.81 -22.64 -14.27
N PHE A 390 -15.63 -22.97 -13.75
CA PHE A 390 -14.90 -24.20 -14.09
C PHE A 390 -14.57 -24.95 -12.82
#